data_AF-A0A935X062-F1
#
_entry.id   AF-A0A935X062-F1
#
_cell.length_a   1.000
_cell.length_b   1.000
_cell.length_c   1.000
_cell.angle_alpha   90.00
_cell.angle_beta   90.00
_cell.angle_gamma   90.00
#
_symmetry.space_group_name_H-M   'P 1'
#
loop_
_entity.id
_entity.type
_entity.pdbx_description
1 polymer ?
#
loop_
_entity_poly.entity_id
_entity_poly.type
_entity_poly.pdbx_seq_one_letter_code
_entity_poly.pdbx_strand_id
1 'polypeptide(L)'
;MSSGPPRCSVFIVGSFGGSTTPCSHQVVPSAIEQIRRVLAIPAQRTDTTLVPYLTPEETKALLDTPDPTTRLGIRDRAMFYLGTAGGLRVSELVGVRVSEVTFDGRYLELRIQGKGRRQRALVLWKDVADAVRAWLAIRGQRHL
;
A
#
# COMPACT_ATOMS: atom_id res chain seq x y z
N MET A 1 0.38 18.63 46.72
CA MET A 1 1.20 17.67 45.95
C MET A 1 0.24 16.81 45.15
N SER A 2 -0.09 17.21 43.91
CA SER A 2 0.54 16.81 42.64
C SER A 2 0.16 15.39 42.19
N SER A 3 -0.76 15.30 41.22
CA SER A 3 -0.73 14.29 40.14
C SER A 3 -1.86 14.59 39.15
N GLY A 4 -1.49 15.23 38.04
CA GLY A 4 -2.40 15.58 36.94
C GLY A 4 -2.72 14.37 36.04
N PRO A 5 -3.76 14.48 35.19
CA PRO A 5 -4.13 13.43 34.25
C PRO A 5 -3.11 13.30 33.10
N PRO A 6 -2.90 12.08 32.55
CA PRO A 6 -2.00 11.89 31.43
C PRO A 6 -2.55 12.55 30.17
N ARG A 7 -1.74 13.46 29.62
CA ARG A 7 -1.96 14.17 28.36
C ARG A 7 -1.97 13.17 27.20
N CYS A 8 -3.10 13.04 26.51
CA CYS A 8 -3.13 12.54 25.14
C CYS A 8 -2.51 13.59 24.22
N SER A 9 -1.20 13.49 24.00
CA SER A 9 -0.51 14.21 22.93
C SER A 9 -0.81 13.50 21.60
N VAL A 10 -1.91 13.87 20.96
CA VAL A 10 -2.03 13.75 19.50
C VAL A 10 -1.91 15.14 18.92
N PHE A 11 -0.66 15.43 18.56
CA PHE A 11 -0.21 16.55 17.77
C PHE A 11 -0.74 16.35 16.33
N ILE A 12 -1.69 17.18 15.89
CA ILE A 12 -1.91 17.44 14.46
C ILE A 12 -1.73 18.93 14.25
N VAL A 13 -0.73 19.23 13.43
CA VAL A 13 -0.23 20.55 13.03
C VAL A 13 -1.25 21.29 12.18
N GLY A 14 -1.33 22.62 12.35
CA GLY A 14 -1.75 23.53 11.29
C GLY A 14 -2.54 24.74 11.76
N SER A 15 -1.85 25.82 12.15
CA SER A 15 -2.43 27.15 12.28
C SER A 15 -2.98 27.65 10.95
N PHE A 16 -4.27 27.96 10.89
CA PHE A 16 -4.84 29.01 10.04
C PHE A 16 -5.95 29.70 10.85
N GLY A 17 -5.81 31.00 11.06
CA GLY A 17 -6.70 31.79 11.89
C GLY A 17 -8.10 31.92 11.31
N GLY A 18 -9.10 31.94 12.20
CA GLY A 18 -10.49 32.25 11.87
C GLY A 18 -11.49 31.45 12.70
N SER A 19 -12.01 32.07 13.77
CA SER A 19 -13.15 31.64 14.60
C SER A 19 -13.14 30.17 15.08
N THR A 20 -12.70 29.95 16.32
CA THR A 20 -13.09 28.78 17.10
C THR A 20 -14.58 28.86 17.38
N THR A 21 -15.39 28.36 16.45
CA THR A 21 -16.74 27.93 16.77
C THR A 21 -16.59 26.52 17.35
N PRO A 22 -16.81 26.28 18.65
CA PRO A 22 -16.85 24.92 19.15
C PRO A 22 -18.06 24.24 18.50
N CYS A 23 -17.81 23.34 17.55
CA CYS A 23 -18.82 22.38 17.12
C CYS A 23 -19.22 21.59 18.35
N SER A 24 -20.37 21.94 18.92
CA SER A 24 -21.07 21.15 19.92
C SER A 24 -21.51 19.85 19.28
N HIS A 25 -20.60 18.88 19.17
CA HIS A 25 -20.97 17.49 18.99
C HIS A 25 -21.61 17.05 20.31
N GLN A 26 -22.87 17.44 20.46
CA GLN A 26 -23.69 17.21 21.62
C GLN A 26 -23.98 15.71 21.67
N VAL A 27 -23.10 14.96 22.32
CA VAL A 27 -23.43 13.58 22.72
C VAL A 27 -24.55 13.72 23.74
N VAL A 28 -25.77 13.42 23.29
CA VAL A 28 -26.98 13.51 24.10
C VAL A 28 -26.77 12.67 25.36
N PRO A 29 -26.97 13.21 26.57
CA PRO A 29 -26.60 12.54 27.83
C PRO A 29 -27.36 11.23 28.06
N SER A 30 -28.49 11.02 27.38
CA SER A 30 -29.27 9.77 27.42
C SER A 30 -28.50 8.55 26.91
N ALA A 31 -27.52 8.73 26.03
CA ALA A 31 -26.80 7.63 25.41
C ALA A 31 -25.43 7.34 26.06
N ILE A 32 -24.97 8.15 27.02
CA ILE A 32 -23.64 7.99 27.63
C ILE A 32 -23.50 6.61 28.30
N GLU A 33 -24.53 6.19 29.02
CA GLU A 33 -24.51 4.89 29.72
C GLU A 33 -24.56 3.72 28.73
N GLN A 34 -25.27 3.88 27.61
CA GLN A 34 -25.32 2.90 26.53
C GLN A 34 -23.97 2.80 25.80
N ILE A 35 -23.32 3.93 25.51
CA ILE A 35 -21.99 3.97 24.89
C ILE A 35 -20.95 3.30 25.79
N ARG A 36 -20.97 3.57 27.10
CA ARG A 36 -20.08 2.91 28.06
C ARG A 36 -20.29 1.39 28.08
N ARG A 37 -21.55 0.95 28.03
CA ARG A 37 -21.88 -0.48 27.99
C ARG A 37 -21.38 -1.17 26.73
N VAL A 38 -21.47 -0.50 25.57
CA VAL A 38 -20.94 -1.00 24.29
C VAL A 38 -19.40 -1.04 24.30
N LEU A 39 -18.75 -0.02 24.83
CA LEU A 39 -17.27 0.02 24.96
C LEU A 39 -16.74 -0.97 26.00
N ALA A 40 -17.55 -1.36 26.97
CA ALA A 40 -17.23 -2.38 27.97
C ALA A 40 -17.37 -3.81 27.45
N ILE A 41 -17.92 -4.02 26.24
CA ILE A 41 -17.90 -5.33 25.60
C ILE A 41 -16.43 -5.68 25.32
N PRO A 42 -15.86 -6.72 25.96
CA PRO A 42 -14.52 -7.15 25.62
C PRO A 42 -14.52 -7.56 24.15
N ALA A 43 -13.66 -6.93 23.35
CA ALA A 43 -13.54 -7.27 21.94
C ALA A 43 -13.35 -8.78 21.83
N GLN A 44 -14.31 -9.47 21.20
CA GLN A 44 -14.14 -10.88 20.91
C GLN A 44 -12.90 -10.99 20.03
N ARG A 45 -11.88 -11.67 20.56
CA ARG A 45 -10.71 -12.07 19.79
C ARG A 45 -11.18 -13.18 18.85
N THR A 46 -11.78 -12.78 17.75
CA THR A 46 -12.01 -13.68 16.62
C THR A 46 -10.64 -14.18 16.20
N ASP A 47 -10.50 -15.49 16.06
CA ASP A 47 -9.34 -16.12 15.43
C ASP A 47 -9.19 -15.46 14.07
N THR A 48 -8.24 -14.53 13.97
CA THR A 48 -7.97 -13.85 12.71
C THR A 48 -7.27 -14.91 11.89
N THR A 49 -8.03 -15.59 11.02
CA THR A 49 -7.47 -16.55 10.06
C THR A 49 -6.26 -15.88 9.42
N LEU A 50 -5.07 -16.42 9.71
CA LEU A 50 -3.83 -15.95 9.12
C LEU A 50 -4.03 -15.99 7.61
N VAL A 51 -3.93 -14.83 6.96
CA VAL A 51 -4.04 -14.75 5.50
C VAL A 51 -3.01 -15.73 4.94
N PRO A 52 -3.43 -16.78 4.22
CA PRO A 52 -2.49 -17.77 3.70
C PRO A 52 -1.51 -17.06 2.78
N TYR A 53 -0.21 -17.26 3.03
CA TYR A 53 0.85 -16.78 2.16
C TYR A 53 1.04 -17.77 1.02
N LEU A 54 1.42 -17.28 -0.16
CA LEU A 54 1.76 -18.17 -1.26
C LEU A 54 3.08 -18.87 -0.96
N THR A 55 3.09 -20.18 -1.18
CA THR A 55 4.32 -20.97 -1.27
C THR A 55 5.12 -20.58 -2.53
N PRO A 56 6.43 -20.85 -2.57
CA PRO A 56 7.25 -20.56 -3.75
C PRO A 56 6.77 -21.30 -5.01
N GLU A 57 6.17 -22.48 -4.85
CA GLU A 57 5.60 -23.28 -5.94
C GLU A 57 4.34 -22.64 -6.52
N GLU A 58 3.42 -22.22 -5.65
CA GLU A 58 2.22 -21.47 -6.07
C GLU A 58 2.58 -20.14 -6.71
N THR A 59 3.63 -19.47 -6.21
CA THR A 59 4.12 -18.21 -6.80
C THR A 59 4.62 -18.44 -8.22
N LYS A 60 5.36 -19.52 -8.47
CA LYS A 60 5.81 -19.89 -9.82
C LYS A 60 4.62 -20.21 -10.73
N ALA A 61 3.68 -21.02 -10.25
CA ALA A 61 2.47 -21.35 -11.00
C ALA A 61 1.67 -20.09 -11.39
N LEU A 62 1.56 -19.12 -10.48
CA LEU A 62 0.91 -17.84 -10.74
C LEU A 62 1.66 -17.02 -11.80
N LEU A 63 2.99 -17.01 -11.76
CA LEU A 63 3.83 -16.30 -12.73
C LEU A 63 3.82 -16.94 -14.14
N ASP A 64 3.54 -18.24 -14.23
CA ASP A 64 3.46 -18.99 -15.49
C ASP A 64 2.03 -19.09 -16.06
N THR A 65 1.01 -18.65 -15.31
CA THR A 65 -0.38 -18.59 -15.76
C THR A 65 -0.61 -17.68 -16.99
N PRO A 66 0.02 -16.50 -17.12
CA PRO A 66 -0.23 -15.60 -18.25
C PRO A 66 0.41 -16.08 -19.55
N ASP A 67 -0.34 -16.00 -20.65
CA ASP A 67 0.13 -16.33 -21.99
C ASP A 67 1.26 -15.38 -22.45
N PRO A 68 2.49 -15.87 -22.68
CA PRO A 68 3.63 -15.04 -23.06
C PRO A 68 3.56 -14.55 -24.52
N THR A 69 2.61 -15.02 -25.33
CA THR A 69 2.49 -14.62 -26.74
C THR A 69 1.61 -13.39 -26.93
N THR A 70 0.69 -13.15 -26.00
CA THR A 70 -0.24 -12.03 -26.06
C THR A 70 0.32 -10.81 -25.35
N ARG A 71 0.14 -9.61 -25.92
CA ARG A 71 0.55 -8.33 -25.32
C ARG A 71 0.04 -8.15 -23.89
N LEU A 72 -1.20 -8.54 -23.62
CA LEU A 72 -1.81 -8.49 -22.29
C LEU A 72 -1.15 -9.48 -21.32
N GLY A 73 -0.86 -10.70 -21.75
CA GLY A 73 -0.21 -11.68 -20.88
C GLY A 73 1.21 -11.27 -20.46
N ILE A 74 1.97 -10.63 -21.35
CA ILE A 74 3.29 -10.08 -21.01
C ILE A 74 3.17 -8.92 -20.00
N ARG A 75 2.15 -8.08 -20.13
CA ARG A 75 1.84 -7.03 -19.14
C ARG A 75 1.55 -7.63 -17.77
N ASP A 76 0.65 -8.60 -17.75
CA ASP A 76 0.13 -9.18 -16.51
C ASP A 76 1.23 -9.99 -15.81
N ARG A 77 2.08 -10.69 -16.58
CA ARG A 77 3.31 -11.33 -16.07
C ARG A 77 4.25 -10.31 -15.42
N ALA A 78 4.53 -9.18 -16.07
CA ALA A 78 5.36 -8.12 -15.48
C ALA A 78 4.75 -7.52 -14.21
N MET A 79 3.42 -7.35 -14.17
CA MET A 79 2.70 -6.88 -12.97
C MET A 79 2.80 -7.89 -11.82
N PHE A 80 2.67 -9.19 -12.09
CA PHE A 80 2.83 -10.22 -11.05
C PHE A 80 4.25 -10.26 -10.51
N TYR A 81 5.29 -10.19 -11.35
CA TYR A 81 6.67 -10.11 -10.86
C TYR A 81 6.91 -8.91 -9.95
N LEU A 82 6.39 -7.73 -10.32
CA LEU A 82 6.52 -6.52 -9.50
C LEU A 82 5.76 -6.65 -8.17
N GLY A 83 4.57 -7.25 -8.19
CA GLY A 83 3.75 -7.48 -7.00
C GLY A 83 4.40 -8.48 -6.03
N THR A 84 4.87 -9.62 -6.54
CA THR A 84 5.43 -10.70 -5.72
C THR A 84 6.83 -10.39 -5.22
N ALA A 85 7.71 -9.84 -6.07
CA ALA A 85 9.08 -9.52 -5.67
C ALA A 85 9.19 -8.21 -4.87
N GLY A 86 8.38 -7.20 -5.21
CA GLY A 86 8.42 -5.88 -4.58
C GLY A 86 7.48 -5.72 -3.39
N GLY A 87 6.57 -6.67 -3.14
CA GLY A 87 5.56 -6.55 -2.08
C GLY A 87 4.72 -5.28 -2.22
N LEU A 88 4.44 -4.87 -3.46
CA LEU A 88 3.75 -3.64 -3.77
C LEU A 88 2.25 -3.79 -3.49
N ARG A 89 1.64 -2.75 -2.92
CA ARG A 89 0.18 -2.69 -2.83
C ARG A 89 -0.40 -2.50 -4.24
N VAL A 90 -1.58 -3.06 -4.51
CA VAL A 90 -2.25 -2.93 -5.82
C VAL A 90 -2.38 -1.45 -6.24
N SER A 91 -2.71 -0.56 -5.30
CA SER A 91 -2.80 0.88 -5.57
C SER A 91 -1.46 1.52 -5.95
N GLU A 92 -0.36 1.03 -5.39
CA GLU A 92 0.99 1.49 -5.72
C GLU A 92 1.43 0.94 -7.08
N LEU A 93 1.18 -0.35 -7.33
CA LEU A 93 1.51 -1.04 -8.58
C LEU A 93 0.83 -0.40 -9.80
N VAL A 94 -0.47 -0.11 -9.71
CA VAL A 94 -1.22 0.57 -10.79
C VAL A 94 -0.77 2.02 -10.98
N GLY A 95 -0.27 2.66 -9.93
CA GLY A 95 0.26 4.03 -9.96
C GLY A 95 1.70 4.15 -10.44
N VAL A 96 2.41 3.05 -10.70
CA VAL A 96 3.81 3.08 -11.16
C VAL A 96 3.91 3.75 -12.53
N ARG A 97 4.77 4.78 -12.61
CA ARG A 97 5.14 5.42 -13.87
C ARG A 97 6.45 4.85 -14.39
N VAL A 98 6.59 4.84 -15.71
CA VAL A 98 7.84 4.40 -16.37
C VAL A 98 9.03 5.28 -15.98
N SER A 99 8.79 6.57 -15.71
CA SER A 99 9.83 7.52 -15.27
C SER A 99 10.42 7.18 -13.89
N GLU A 100 9.74 6.38 -13.09
CA GLU A 100 10.18 5.98 -11.75
C GLU A 100 10.91 4.63 -11.78
N VAL A 101 11.08 4.04 -12.98
CA VAL A 101 11.74 2.78 -13.23
C VAL A 101 13.10 3.05 -13.84
N THR A 102 14.16 2.73 -13.11
CA THR A 102 15.54 2.83 -13.57
C THR A 102 16.14 1.43 -13.67
N PHE A 103 16.87 1.16 -14.74
CA PHE A 103 17.59 -0.10 -14.90
C PHE A 103 19.07 0.12 -14.61
N ASP A 104 19.61 -0.58 -13.61
CA ASP A 104 21.04 -0.60 -13.31
C ASP A 104 21.62 -1.97 -13.67
N GLY A 105 22.09 -2.08 -14.92
CA GLY A 105 22.67 -3.31 -15.47
C GLY A 105 21.67 -4.46 -15.51
N ARG A 106 21.73 -5.36 -14.52
CA ARG A 106 20.81 -6.51 -14.39
C ARG A 106 19.71 -6.28 -13.34
N TYR A 107 19.80 -5.22 -12.56
CA TYR A 107 18.84 -4.92 -11.50
C TYR A 107 17.84 -3.86 -11.97
N LEU A 108 16.68 -3.86 -11.32
CA LEU A 108 15.62 -2.88 -11.52
C LEU A 108 15.49 -2.05 -10.25
N GLU A 109 15.77 -0.75 -10.34
CA GLU A 109 15.46 0.19 -9.27
C GLU A 109 14.07 0.80 -9.53
N LEU A 110 13.15 0.58 -8.59
CA LEU A 110 11.80 1.10 -8.65
C LEU A 110 11.58 2.10 -7.52
N ARG A 111 11.24 3.34 -7.88
CA ARG A 111 10.88 4.39 -6.92
C ARG A 111 9.36 4.44 -6.77
N ILE A 112 8.87 4.22 -5.55
CA ILE A 112 7.43 4.28 -5.25
C ILE A 112 7.14 5.42 -4.30
N GLN A 113 6.07 6.15 -4.60
CA GLN A 113 5.52 7.16 -3.69
C GLN A 113 4.42 6.53 -2.84
N GLY A 114 4.68 6.35 -1.55
CA GLY A 114 3.70 5.86 -0.60
C GLY A 114 2.74 6.95 -0.12
N LYS A 115 1.70 6.53 0.63
CA LYS A 115 0.75 7.44 1.29
C LYS A 115 1.52 8.43 2.19
N GLY A 116 1.25 9.71 2.02
CA GLY A 116 1.93 10.78 2.77
C GLY A 116 3.21 11.32 2.10
N ARG A 117 3.37 11.14 0.78
CA ARG A 117 4.52 11.65 -0.02
C ARG A 117 5.90 11.09 0.41
N ARG A 118 5.92 9.97 1.14
CA ARG A 118 7.19 9.29 1.47
C ARG A 118 7.60 8.42 0.28
N GLN A 119 8.79 8.68 -0.26
CA GLN A 119 9.37 7.88 -1.33
C GLN A 119 10.17 6.72 -0.72
N ARG A 120 10.05 5.53 -1.33
CA ARG A 120 10.97 4.41 -1.09
C ARG A 120 11.52 3.91 -2.43
N ALA A 121 12.78 3.55 -2.45
CA ALA A 121 13.40 2.86 -3.57
C ALA A 121 13.48 1.36 -3.24
N LEU A 122 13.09 0.52 -4.19
CA LEU A 122 13.22 -0.93 -4.13
C LEU A 122 14.17 -1.36 -5.24
N VAL A 123 15.18 -2.15 -4.89
CA VAL A 123 16.04 -2.80 -5.88
C VAL A 123 15.52 -4.22 -6.06
N LEU A 124 15.18 -4.58 -7.28
CA LEU A 124 14.59 -5.86 -7.65
C LEU A 124 15.56 -6.68 -8.51
N TRP A 125 15.41 -8.00 -8.40
CA TRP A 125 16.26 -8.99 -9.05
C TRP A 125 16.09 -9.00 -10.58
N LYS A 126 17.03 -9.67 -11.24
CA LYS A 126 17.12 -9.77 -12.71
C LYS A 126 15.84 -10.26 -13.37
N ASP A 127 15.18 -11.28 -12.81
CA ASP A 127 13.98 -11.86 -13.44
C ASP A 127 12.86 -10.81 -13.58
N VAL A 128 12.73 -9.93 -12.59
CA VAL A 128 11.77 -8.83 -12.63
C VAL A 128 12.19 -7.78 -13.66
N ALA A 129 13.48 -7.44 -13.71
CA ALA A 129 14.02 -6.51 -14.70
C ALA A 129 13.75 -7.00 -16.13
N ASP A 130 13.95 -8.29 -16.39
CA ASP A 130 13.75 -8.90 -17.71
C ASP A 130 12.26 -8.91 -18.09
N ALA A 131 11.36 -9.24 -17.17
CA ALA A 131 9.91 -9.18 -17.42
C ALA A 131 9.43 -7.75 -17.72
N VAL A 132 9.91 -6.76 -16.97
CA VAL A 132 9.56 -5.34 -17.21
C VAL A 132 10.14 -4.85 -18.53
N ARG A 133 11.37 -5.25 -18.90
CA ARG A 133 11.96 -4.94 -20.21
C ARG A 133 11.14 -5.52 -21.36
N ALA A 134 10.73 -6.78 -21.25
CA ALA A 134 9.88 -7.42 -22.26
C ALA A 134 8.57 -6.64 -22.46
N TRP A 135 7.94 -6.21 -21.36
CA TRP A 135 6.75 -5.36 -21.44
C TRP A 135 7.03 -4.00 -22.08
N LEU A 136 8.11 -3.30 -21.68
CA LEU A 136 8.46 -1.99 -22.24
C LEU A 136 8.77 -2.05 -23.74
N ALA A 137 9.40 -3.13 -24.21
CA ALA A 137 9.69 -3.33 -25.63
C ALA A 137 8.41 -3.39 -26.48
N ILE A 138 7.37 -4.06 -26.00
CA ILE A 138 6.09 -4.24 -26.72
C ILE A 138 5.16 -3.04 -26.54
N ARG A 139 5.28 -2.34 -25.41
CA ARG A 139 4.45 -1.17 -25.11
C ARG A 139 4.62 -0.08 -26.17
N GLY A 140 5.86 0.09 -26.67
CA GLY A 140 6.27 1.23 -27.48
C GLY A 140 6.33 2.50 -26.62
N GLN A 141 7.41 3.27 -26.72
CA GLN A 141 7.47 4.56 -26.02
C GLN A 141 6.45 5.51 -26.65
N ARG A 142 5.28 5.70 -26.02
CA ARG A 142 4.51 6.93 -26.22
C ARG A 142 5.26 8.04 -25.50
N HIS A 143 6.24 8.61 -26.20
CA HIS A 143 6.70 9.97 -25.94
C HIS A 143 5.47 10.87 -26.13
N LEU A 144 5.00 11.47 -25.04
CA LEU A 144 4.12 12.63 -25.03
C LEU A 144 4.84 13.71 -24.24
#